data_AF-A0A142XCQ4-F1
#
_entry.id   AF-A0A142XCQ4-F1
#
_cell.length_a   1.000
_cell.length_b   1.000
_cell.length_c   1.000
_cell.angle_alpha   90.00
_cell.angle_beta   90.00
_cell.angle_gamma   90.00
#
_symmetry.space_group_name_H-M   'P 1'
#
loop_
_entity.id
_entity.type
_entity.pdbx_description
1 polymer ?
#
loop_
_entity_poly.entity_id
_entity_poly.type
_entity_poly.pdbx_seq_one_letter_code
_entity_poly.pdbx_strand_id
1 'polypeptide(L)'
;MRTNRRWLASVAALLGLTLTCNSGCQTVMGGMTLPSPRYLEHYPQYFAPDPSFPLPRELASQEDPEGAARRGGPVLGGPAPAAPANPAPVGGR
;
A
#
# COMPACT_ATOMS: atom_id res chain seq x y z
N MET A 1 9.35 25.52 55.37
CA MET A 1 9.79 25.44 53.96
C MET A 1 10.14 24.02 53.47
N ARG A 2 10.73 23.14 54.29
CA ARG A 2 11.13 21.76 53.87
C ARG A 2 9.95 20.85 53.50
N THR A 3 8.79 21.01 54.16
CA THR A 3 7.56 20.25 53.90
C THR A 3 6.93 20.57 52.55
N ASN A 4 6.84 21.86 52.19
CA ASN A 4 6.32 22.30 50.88
C ASN A 4 7.20 21.80 49.73
N ARG A 5 8.52 21.79 49.92
CA ARG A 5 9.48 21.29 48.91
C ARG A 5 9.38 19.77 48.71
N ARG A 6 9.09 19.00 49.77
CA ARG A 6 8.84 17.55 49.68
C ARG A 6 7.51 17.25 48.99
N TRP A 7 6.47 18.02 49.29
CA TRP A 7 5.16 17.88 48.65
C TRP A 7 5.22 18.17 47.15
N LEU A 8 5.86 19.28 46.75
CA LEU A 8 6.07 19.61 45.34
C LEU A 8 6.88 18.53 44.60
N ALA A 9 7.90 17.95 45.24
CA ALA A 9 8.68 16.86 44.67
C ALA A 9 7.85 15.59 44.46
N SER A 10 6.98 15.23 45.42
CA SER A 10 6.08 14.08 45.29
C SER A 10 5.06 14.28 44.16
N VAL A 11 4.49 15.48 44.03
CA VAL A 11 3.55 15.81 42.95
C VAL A 11 4.24 15.73 41.59
N ALA A 12 5.45 16.28 41.46
CA ALA A 12 6.23 16.20 40.22
C ALA A 12 6.60 14.76 39.85
N ALA A 13 6.93 13.91 40.83
CA ALA A 13 7.25 12.51 40.59
C ALA A 13 6.03 11.70 40.11
N LEU A 14 4.87 11.91 40.75
CA LEU A 14 3.61 11.28 40.32
C LEU A 14 3.21 11.71 38.92
N LEU A 15 3.31 13.01 38.62
CA LEU A 15 3.01 13.54 37.30
C LEU A 15 3.98 13.00 36.22
N GLY A 16 5.27 12.91 36.54
CA GLY A 16 6.26 12.31 35.63
C GLY A 16 5.98 10.83 35.34
N LEU A 17 5.58 10.07 36.36
CA LEU A 17 5.22 8.66 36.21
C LEU A 17 3.96 8.46 35.36
N THR A 18 2.91 9.27 35.57
CA THR A 18 1.69 9.16 34.77
C THR A 18 1.90 9.56 33.32
N LEU A 19 2.70 10.62 33.07
CA LEU A 19 3.03 11.03 31.71
C LEU A 19 3.83 9.94 30.98
N THR A 20 4.85 9.36 31.61
CA THR A 20 5.70 8.33 30.98
C THR A 20 4.96 7.01 30.75
N CYS A 21 4.07 6.59 31.65
CA CYS A 21 3.22 5.41 31.44
C CYS A 21 2.17 5.63 30.33
N ASN A 22 1.66 6.85 30.16
CA ASN A 22 0.63 7.15 29.17
C ASN A 22 1.20 7.58 27.80
N SER A 23 2.46 8.04 27.74
CA SER A 23 3.16 8.45 26.52
C SER A 23 4.01 7.32 25.92
N GLY A 24 3.49 6.09 25.92
CA GLY A 24 4.05 4.99 25.13
C GLY A 24 3.70 5.12 23.66
N CYS A 25 4.16 4.16 22.84
CA CYS A 25 3.82 4.01 21.42
C CYS A 25 2.30 3.93 21.18
N GLN A 26 1.61 5.07 21.23
CA GLN A 26 0.37 5.31 20.52
C GLN A 26 0.74 5.33 19.03
N THR A 27 1.15 4.18 18.50
CA THR A 27 1.28 4.03 17.06
C THR A 27 -0.10 4.28 16.52
N VAL A 28 -0.26 5.38 15.78
CA VAL A 28 -1.32 5.53 14.78
C VAL A 28 -0.98 4.57 13.63
N MET A 29 -0.83 3.29 13.94
CA MET A 29 -1.10 2.23 12.98
C MET A 29 -2.59 2.00 13.13
N GLY A 30 -3.30 2.35 12.06
CA GLY A 30 -4.74 2.61 12.01
C GLY A 30 -5.61 1.51 12.61
N GLY A 31 -6.82 1.93 12.98
CA GLY A 31 -7.87 1.13 13.63
C GLY A 31 -7.75 -0.35 13.32
N MET A 32 -7.48 -1.11 14.37
CA MET A 32 -7.25 -2.54 14.33
C MET A 32 -8.06 -3.22 13.20
N THR A 33 -7.38 -3.80 12.21
CA THR A 33 -7.97 -4.81 11.33
C THR A 33 -8.09 -6.15 12.06
N LEU A 34 -8.30 -6.11 13.39
CA LEU A 34 -8.49 -7.33 14.16
C LEU A 34 -9.75 -8.01 13.63
N PRO A 35 -9.66 -9.30 13.29
CA PRO A 35 -10.84 -10.08 12.98
C PRO A 35 -11.87 -9.92 14.09
N SER A 36 -13.16 -9.96 13.73
CA SER A 36 -14.23 -9.96 14.73
C SER A 36 -13.92 -11.01 15.83
N PRO A 37 -14.33 -10.80 17.09
CA PRO A 37 -14.09 -11.76 18.19
C PRO A 37 -14.61 -13.18 17.90
N ARG A 38 -15.48 -13.31 16.90
CA ARG A 38 -16.13 -14.54 16.45
C ARG A 38 -15.51 -15.09 15.15
N TYR A 39 -14.30 -14.69 14.77
CA TYR A 39 -13.72 -15.10 13.48
C TYR A 39 -13.57 -16.61 13.31
N LEU A 40 -13.44 -17.35 14.40
CA LEU A 40 -13.38 -18.83 14.41
C LEU A 40 -14.72 -19.50 14.05
N GLU A 41 -15.81 -18.76 14.04
CA GLU A 41 -17.15 -19.27 13.74
C GLU A 41 -17.56 -19.00 12.30
N HIS A 42 -16.83 -18.12 11.62
CA HIS A 42 -17.04 -17.87 10.21
C HIS A 42 -16.37 -18.98 9.42
N TYR A 43 -17.16 -19.69 8.63
CA TYR A 43 -16.63 -20.65 7.69
C TYR A 43 -15.72 -19.95 6.67
N PRO A 44 -14.62 -20.58 6.23
CA PRO A 44 -13.82 -20.06 5.14
C PRO A 44 -14.71 -19.89 3.90
N GLN A 45 -14.89 -18.65 3.45
CA GLN A 45 -15.56 -18.39 2.18
C GLN A 45 -14.56 -18.72 1.07
N TYR A 46 -14.85 -19.76 0.27
CA TYR A 46 -14.05 -20.05 -0.90
C TYR A 46 -14.26 -18.95 -1.95
N PHE A 47 -13.16 -18.33 -2.36
CA PHE A 47 -13.09 -17.47 -3.54
C PHE A 47 -12.37 -18.27 -4.63
N ALA A 48 -12.94 -18.29 -5.83
CA ALA A 48 -12.24 -18.86 -6.98
C ALA A 48 -10.93 -18.09 -7.21
N PRO A 49 -9.88 -18.75 -7.76
CA PRO A 49 -8.68 -18.06 -8.18
C PRO A 49 -9.03 -16.89 -9.09
N ASP A 50 -8.34 -15.77 -8.89
CA ASP A 50 -8.48 -14.63 -9.77
C ASP A 50 -8.15 -15.02 -11.23
N PRO A 51 -8.77 -14.37 -12.23
CA PRO A 51 -8.39 -14.56 -13.61
C PRO A 51 -6.91 -14.23 -13.81
N SER A 52 -6.25 -14.91 -14.74
CA SER A 52 -4.82 -14.66 -15.06
C SER A 52 -4.54 -13.22 -15.48
N PHE A 53 -5.55 -12.50 -15.99
CA PHE A 53 -5.48 -11.10 -16.35
C PHE A 53 -6.59 -10.30 -15.63
N PRO A 54 -6.24 -9.16 -15.02
CA PRO A 54 -7.21 -8.32 -14.30
C PRO A 54 -8.19 -7.61 -15.23
N LEU A 55 -7.86 -7.52 -16.52
CA LEU A 55 -8.52 -6.71 -17.53
C LEU A 55 -8.79 -7.56 -18.79
N PRO A 56 -9.75 -8.51 -18.72
CA PRO A 56 -9.95 -9.50 -19.78
C PRO A 56 -10.45 -8.88 -21.09
N ARG A 57 -11.16 -7.74 -21.01
CA ARG A 57 -11.68 -7.04 -22.20
C ARG A 57 -10.56 -6.35 -22.96
N GLU A 58 -9.62 -5.78 -22.23
CA GLU A 58 -8.46 -5.08 -22.74
C GLU A 58 -7.48 -6.08 -23.33
N LEU A 59 -7.29 -7.24 -22.68
CA LEU A 59 -6.54 -8.35 -23.24
C LEU A 59 -7.16 -8.82 -24.55
N ALA A 60 -8.47 -9.10 -24.58
CA ALA A 60 -9.16 -9.50 -25.80
C ALA A 60 -8.99 -8.46 -26.92
N SER A 61 -9.00 -7.16 -26.60
CA SER A 61 -8.77 -6.11 -27.58
C SER A 61 -7.34 -6.09 -28.14
N GLN A 62 -6.34 -6.48 -27.34
CA GLN A 62 -4.93 -6.53 -27.74
C GLN A 62 -4.62 -7.79 -28.55
N GLU A 63 -5.26 -8.91 -28.21
CA GLU A 63 -5.14 -10.18 -28.92
C GLU A 63 -5.97 -10.23 -30.21
N ASP A 64 -6.96 -9.34 -30.37
CA ASP A 64 -7.78 -9.24 -31.58
C ASP A 64 -6.97 -8.68 -32.79
N PRO A 65 -6.63 -9.52 -33.79
CA PRO A 65 -5.87 -9.09 -34.96
C PRO A 65 -6.66 -8.16 -35.89
N GLU A 66 -7.99 -8.29 -35.94
CA GLU A 66 -8.83 -7.38 -36.73
C GLU A 66 -8.91 -6.01 -36.07
N GLY A 67 -9.05 -5.99 -34.74
CA GLY A 67 -8.97 -4.79 -33.93
C GLY A 67 -7.63 -4.07 -34.09
N ALA A 68 -6.52 -4.83 -34.14
CA ALA A 68 -5.20 -4.27 -34.43
C ALA A 68 -5.12 -3.62 -35.83
N ALA A 69 -5.67 -4.28 -36.85
CA ALA A 69 -5.72 -3.73 -38.21
C ALA A 69 -6.58 -2.44 -38.31
N ARG A 70 -7.71 -2.39 -37.60
CA ARG A 70 -8.58 -1.18 -37.52
C ARG A 70 -7.90 -0.03 -36.78
N ARG A 71 -7.11 -0.32 -35.73
CA ARG A 71 -6.28 0.67 -35.02
C ARG A 71 -5.09 1.18 -35.86
N GLY A 72 -4.66 0.42 -36.86
CA GLY A 72 -3.64 0.79 -37.85
C GLY A 72 -4.12 1.68 -38.99
N GLY A 73 -5.33 2.24 -38.92
CA GLY A 73 -5.81 3.28 -39.85
C GLY A 73 -4.86 4.48 -39.89
N PRO A 74 -4.88 5.30 -40.96
CA PRO A 74 -3.84 6.29 -41.22
C PRO A 74 -3.66 7.21 -40.01
N VAL A 75 -2.50 7.09 -39.36
CA VAL A 75 -1.98 8.11 -38.45
C VAL A 75 -1.86 9.37 -39.28
N LEU A 76 -2.81 10.30 -39.12
CA LEU A 76 -2.72 11.63 -39.68
C LEU A 76 -1.57 12.37 -38.97
N GLY A 77 -0.35 12.18 -39.46
CA GLY A 77 0.73 13.17 -39.45
C GLY A 77 1.43 13.49 -38.13
N GLY A 78 1.37 12.64 -37.10
CA GLY A 78 2.21 12.80 -35.90
C GLY A 78 3.58 12.12 -36.04
N PRO A 79 4.69 12.69 -35.52
CA PRO A 79 5.97 11.98 -35.50
C PRO A 79 5.82 10.67 -34.73
N ALA A 80 6.36 9.59 -35.31
CA ALA A 80 6.39 8.29 -34.65
C ALA A 80 7.05 8.41 -33.27
N PRO A 81 6.49 7.81 -32.20
CA PRO A 81 7.18 7.76 -30.93
C PRO A 81 8.52 7.04 -31.13
N ALA A 82 9.60 7.66 -30.67
CA ALA A 82 10.93 7.06 -30.74
C ALA A 82 10.89 5.69 -30.02
N ALA A 83 11.33 4.65 -30.72
CA ALA A 83 11.50 3.33 -30.10
C ALA A 83 12.43 3.47 -28.88
N PRO A 84 12.14 2.79 -27.76
CA PRO A 84 13.06 2.78 -26.63
C PRO A 84 14.41 2.25 -27.12
N ALA A 85 15.48 3.01 -26.89
CA ALA A 85 16.82 2.60 -27.25
C ALA A 85 17.13 1.27 -26.55
N ASN A 86 17.56 0.27 -27.32
CA ASN A 86 18.09 -0.96 -26.73
C ASN A 86 19.23 -0.58 -25.78
N PRO A 87 19.26 -1.12 -24.55
CA PRO A 87 20.38 -0.89 -23.66
C PRO A 87 21.66 -1.36 -24.36
N ALA A 88 22.67 -0.49 -24.40
CA ALA A 88 23.95 -0.81 -25.00
C ALA A 88 24.51 -2.08 -24.32
N PRO A 89 25.09 -3.03 -25.09
CA PRO A 89 25.75 -4.17 -24.49
C PRO A 89 26.85 -3.65 -23.57
N VAL A 90 26.73 -3.93 -22.26
CA VAL A 90 27.80 -3.66 -21.31
C VAL A 90 28.95 -4.57 -21.75
N GLY A 91 29.96 -3.97 -22.38
CA GLY A 91 31.13 -4.68 -22.87
C GLY A 91 31.87 -5.27 -21.67
N GLY A 92 31.84 -6.60 -21.56
CA GLY A 92 32.66 -7.32 -20.60
C GLY A 92 34.11 -7.39 -21.07
N ARG A 93 35.00 -6.73 -20.34
CA ARG A 93 36.39 -7.15 -20.09
C ARG A 93 36.79 -6.67 -18.70
#